data_AF-A0A522XM20-F1
#
_entry.id   AF-A0A522XM20-F1
#
_cell.length_a   1.000
_cell.length_b   1.000
_cell.length_c   1.000
_cell.angle_alpha   90.00
_cell.angle_beta   90.00
_cell.angle_gamma   90.00
#
_symmetry.space_group_name_H-M   'P 1'
#
loop_
_entity.id
_entity.type
_entity.pdbx_description
1 polymer ?
#
loop_
_entity_poly.entity_id
_entity_poly.type
_entity_poly.pdbx_seq_one_letter_code
_entity_poly.pdbx_strand_id
1 'polypeptide(L)'
;MKLNTTTLVFGVALTVVAGLFSSTIFGSIGSSNNAQTSLGTAGVITGHVTTILTDANGNIKEYRQSDNQIVNNGENCVAKMLFGAAGGSTVSTGVCTGAVSDGFRYIGIGNYTTAVNGTNSMLGNEYSAAKGVTSLARGVATTTMTNSTGTDGSTTSFGKVVLAKTFTSSQSASQIVQESGLFNTTSVATGGMFARQTFTSITMNNGDSLTVQWTINIGGTTNALTP
;
A
#
# COMPACT_ATOMS: atom_id res chain seq x y z
N MET A 1 -30.60 25.53 93.92
CA MET A 1 -30.71 27.00 94.11
C MET A 1 -29.28 27.54 94.02
N LYS A 2 -28.81 28.19 92.95
CA LYS A 2 -29.29 29.40 92.28
C LYS A 2 -29.33 29.26 90.75
N LEU A 3 -30.32 29.94 90.16
CA LEU A 3 -30.55 30.18 88.74
C LEU A 3 -29.79 31.43 88.23
N ASN A 4 -29.43 31.36 86.94
CA ASN A 4 -29.53 32.33 85.83
C ASN A 4 -29.06 33.79 85.96
N THR A 5 -28.40 34.29 84.90
CA THR A 5 -28.81 35.41 84.00
C THR A 5 -27.75 35.51 82.86
N THR A 6 -27.99 35.04 81.62
CA THR A 6 -28.59 35.70 80.42
C THR A 6 -27.83 36.94 79.91
N THR A 7 -27.34 36.92 78.65
CA THR A 7 -27.72 37.85 77.54
C THR A 7 -26.93 37.55 76.25
N LEU A 8 -27.69 37.47 75.16
CA LEU A 8 -27.40 37.16 73.75
C LEU A 8 -27.10 38.46 72.97
N VAL A 9 -26.27 38.45 71.91
CA VAL A 9 -26.42 39.30 70.69
C VAL A 9 -25.53 38.77 69.54
N PHE A 10 -26.10 38.88 68.34
CA PHE A 10 -25.79 38.34 67.01
C PHE A 10 -24.52 38.87 66.31
N GLY A 11 -24.03 38.10 65.32
CA GLY A 11 -23.13 38.57 64.26
C GLY A 11 -22.79 37.51 63.21
N VAL A 12 -23.66 37.33 62.23
CA VAL A 12 -23.54 36.42 61.07
C VAL A 12 -22.50 36.93 60.08
N ALA A 13 -21.58 36.08 59.62
CA ALA A 13 -21.03 36.11 58.25
C ALA A 13 -20.21 34.83 57.97
N LEU A 14 -20.86 33.74 57.56
CA LEU A 14 -20.21 32.74 56.72
C LEU A 14 -20.96 32.71 55.38
N THR A 15 -20.48 33.52 54.46
CA THR A 15 -20.94 33.58 53.07
C THR A 15 -20.33 32.44 52.27
N VAL A 16 -21.06 31.34 52.13
CA VAL A 16 -21.12 30.60 50.87
C VAL A 16 -22.56 30.10 50.71
N VAL A 17 -23.40 30.89 50.04
CA VAL A 17 -24.72 30.47 49.56
C VAL A 17 -24.67 30.45 48.03
N ALA A 18 -25.40 29.46 47.50
CA ALA A 18 -25.77 29.19 46.11
C ALA A 18 -24.76 28.32 45.35
N GLY A 19 -25.08 27.12 44.87
CA GLY A 19 -26.40 26.54 44.63
C GLY A 19 -26.42 25.04 44.83
N LEU A 20 -27.35 24.62 45.68
CA LEU A 20 -28.12 23.40 45.48
C LEU A 20 -28.71 23.44 44.06
N PHE A 21 -28.09 22.70 43.14
CA PHE A 21 -28.82 22.12 42.03
C PHE A 21 -28.91 20.62 42.26
N SER A 22 -30.11 20.21 42.65
CA SER A 22 -30.74 18.89 42.56
C SER A 22 -29.83 17.66 42.64
N SER A 23 -29.87 17.03 43.80
CA SER A 23 -29.43 15.66 44.11
C SER A 23 -30.23 14.55 43.40
N THR A 24 -30.55 14.70 42.11
CA THR A 24 -31.32 13.70 41.33
C THR A 24 -30.75 13.37 39.94
N ILE A 25 -29.59 13.91 39.53
CA ILE A 25 -29.03 13.64 38.18
C ILE A 25 -27.87 12.63 38.19
N PHE A 26 -27.34 12.26 39.36
CA PHE A 26 -26.40 11.14 39.46
C PHE A 26 -27.17 9.82 39.58
N GLY A 27 -28.00 9.53 38.56
CA GLY A 27 -28.27 8.15 38.22
C GLY A 27 -26.91 7.51 37.94
N SER A 28 -26.61 6.43 38.68
CA SER A 28 -25.49 5.51 38.47
C SER A 28 -24.61 5.88 37.26
N ILE A 29 -23.53 6.63 37.48
CA ILE A 29 -22.45 6.66 36.50
C ILE A 29 -21.78 5.30 36.63
N GLY A 30 -22.41 4.29 36.04
CA GLY A 30 -21.71 3.07 35.69
C GLY A 30 -20.64 3.51 34.71
N SER A 31 -19.39 3.49 35.14
CA SER A 31 -18.28 3.46 34.20
C SER A 31 -18.42 2.15 33.43
N SER A 32 -19.21 2.19 32.36
CA SER A 32 -19.17 1.18 31.33
C SER A 32 -17.77 1.29 30.76
N ASN A 33 -16.86 0.43 31.25
CA ASN A 33 -15.62 0.15 30.57
C ASN A 33 -16.02 -0.42 29.22
N ASN A 34 -16.26 0.45 28.25
CA ASN A 34 -16.44 0.13 26.85
C ASN A 34 -15.03 -0.17 26.33
N ALA A 35 -14.42 -1.24 26.85
CA ALA A 35 -13.22 -1.80 26.30
C ALA A 35 -13.63 -2.32 24.92
N GLN A 36 -13.52 -1.45 23.90
CA GLN A 36 -13.62 -1.90 22.53
C GLN A 36 -12.57 -2.98 22.36
N THR A 37 -13.01 -4.21 22.11
CA THR A 37 -12.14 -5.25 21.58
C THR A 37 -11.42 -4.66 20.37
N SER A 38 -10.10 -4.65 20.38
CA SER A 38 -9.32 -4.30 19.20
C SER A 38 -9.86 -5.15 18.05
N LEU A 39 -10.44 -4.49 17.04
CA LEU A 39 -10.87 -5.18 15.83
C LEU A 39 -9.59 -5.75 15.21
N GLY A 40 -9.46 -7.09 15.21
CA GLY A 40 -8.30 -7.81 14.68
C GLY A 40 -8.17 -7.79 13.16
N THR A 41 -8.69 -6.74 12.51
CA THR A 41 -8.62 -6.57 11.06
C THR A 41 -7.31 -5.89 10.70
N ALA A 42 -6.40 -6.65 10.10
CA ALA A 42 -5.17 -6.13 9.52
C ALA A 42 -5.42 -5.67 8.07
N GLY A 43 -5.19 -4.39 7.79
CA GLY A 43 -5.14 -3.85 6.43
C GLY A 43 -3.78 -4.15 5.79
N VAL A 44 -3.51 -5.42 5.47
CA VAL A 44 -2.24 -5.82 4.85
C VAL A 44 -2.36 -5.73 3.33
N ILE A 45 -1.34 -5.18 2.68
CA ILE A 45 -1.17 -5.28 1.23
C ILE A 45 -0.10 -6.33 0.98
N THR A 46 -0.46 -7.41 0.28
CA THR A 46 0.45 -8.52 -0.04
C THR A 46 0.34 -8.88 -1.52
N GLY A 47 1.05 -9.92 -1.97
CA GLY A 47 0.93 -10.35 -3.36
C GLY A 47 2.11 -11.18 -3.85
N HIS A 48 2.10 -11.42 -5.15
CA HIS A 48 3.21 -12.06 -5.86
C HIS A 48 3.38 -11.42 -7.25
N VAL A 49 4.56 -11.63 -7.83
CA VAL A 49 4.84 -11.38 -9.23
C VAL A 49 5.07 -12.71 -9.94
N THR A 50 4.52 -12.83 -11.14
CA THR A 50 4.73 -13.96 -12.04
C THR A 50 5.34 -13.47 -13.34
N THR A 51 6.30 -14.23 -13.87
CA THR A 51 6.85 -14.01 -15.20
C THR A 51 6.67 -15.25 -16.07
N ILE A 52 6.25 -15.05 -17.33
CA ILE A 52 6.05 -16.11 -18.31
C ILE A 52 6.78 -15.70 -19.58
N LEU A 53 7.86 -16.42 -19.93
CA LEU A 53 8.57 -16.25 -21.18
C LEU A 53 8.00 -17.21 -22.22
N THR A 54 7.70 -16.69 -23.40
CA THR A 54 7.25 -17.43 -24.56
C THR A 54 8.14 -17.14 -25.76
N ASP A 55 8.33 -18.13 -26.63
CA ASP A 55 8.98 -17.92 -27.93
C ASP A 55 8.04 -17.22 -28.93
N ALA A 56 8.54 -16.94 -30.13
CA ALA A 56 7.78 -16.31 -31.20
C ALA A 56 6.55 -17.12 -31.68
N ASN A 57 6.50 -18.42 -31.40
CA ASN A 57 5.36 -19.30 -31.72
C ASN A 57 4.36 -19.42 -30.56
N GLY A 58 4.64 -18.75 -29.43
CA GLY A 58 3.82 -18.82 -28.22
C GLY A 58 4.12 -19.99 -27.29
N ASN A 59 5.17 -20.78 -27.55
CA ASN A 59 5.56 -21.87 -26.65
C ASN A 59 6.19 -21.30 -25.38
N ILE A 60 5.78 -21.79 -24.21
CA ILE A 60 6.36 -21.38 -22.93
C ILE A 60 7.80 -21.90 -22.84
N LYS A 61 8.74 -20.98 -22.69
CA LYS A 61 10.15 -21.26 -22.42
C LYS A 61 10.42 -21.33 -20.93
N GLU A 62 9.77 -20.47 -20.15
CA GLU A 62 10.01 -20.36 -18.72
C GLU A 62 8.82 -19.75 -17.99
N TYR A 63 8.63 -20.17 -16.74
CA TYR A 63 7.67 -19.63 -15.80
C TYR A 63 8.36 -19.40 -14.45
N ARG A 64 8.14 -18.25 -13.81
CA ARG A 64 8.60 -17.98 -12.45
C ARG A 64 7.54 -17.27 -11.64
N GLN A 65 7.59 -17.49 -10.33
CA GLN A 65 6.80 -16.76 -9.36
C GLN A 65 7.68 -16.36 -8.19
N SER A 66 7.47 -15.17 -7.67
CA SER A 66 8.15 -14.67 -6.48
C SER A 66 7.21 -13.79 -5.68
N ASP A 67 7.45 -13.69 -4.38
CA ASP A 67 6.67 -12.80 -3.54
C ASP A 67 6.83 -11.35 -3.98
N ASN A 68 5.77 -10.59 -3.79
CA ASN A 68 5.80 -9.16 -4.04
C ASN A 68 6.65 -8.47 -2.96
N GLN A 69 7.57 -7.61 -3.38
CA GLN A 69 8.28 -6.71 -2.48
C GLN A 69 7.73 -5.30 -2.71
N ILE A 70 6.76 -4.94 -1.88
CA ILE A 70 6.20 -3.58 -1.83
C ILE A 70 7.26 -2.70 -1.17
N VAL A 71 7.62 -1.61 -1.84
CA VAL A 71 8.62 -0.69 -1.30
C VAL A 71 7.94 0.30 -0.36
N ASN A 72 8.60 0.70 0.73
CA ASN A 72 8.10 1.71 1.68
C ASN A 72 7.67 2.99 0.96
N ASN A 73 8.39 3.34 -0.11
CA ASN A 73 8.04 4.45 -0.97
C ASN A 73 6.66 4.29 -1.63
N GLY A 74 6.32 3.06 -2.04
CA GLY A 74 5.05 2.67 -2.63
C GLY A 74 3.89 2.75 -1.63
N GLU A 75 4.11 2.30 -0.41
CA GLU A 75 3.14 2.41 0.69
C GLU A 75 2.80 3.88 0.96
N ASN A 76 3.82 4.75 1.04
CA ASN A 76 3.63 6.19 1.20
C ASN A 76 2.84 6.80 0.03
N CYS A 77 3.12 6.38 -1.21
CA CYS A 77 2.38 6.84 -2.38
C CYS A 77 0.91 6.40 -2.34
N VAL A 78 0.63 5.16 -1.98
CA VAL A 78 -0.73 4.64 -1.89
C VAL A 78 -1.50 5.33 -0.77
N ALA A 79 -0.89 5.54 0.39
CA ALA A 79 -1.51 6.31 1.48
C ALA A 79 -1.85 7.74 1.02
N LYS A 80 -0.94 8.39 0.31
CA LYS A 80 -1.16 9.73 -0.26
C LYS A 80 -2.27 9.75 -1.32
N MET A 81 -2.38 8.71 -2.15
CA MET A 81 -3.46 8.57 -3.12
C MET A 81 -4.82 8.34 -2.47
N LEU A 82 -4.86 7.55 -1.39
CA LEU A 82 -6.10 7.13 -0.75
C LEU A 82 -6.66 8.20 0.20
N PHE A 83 -5.79 8.90 0.92
CA PHE A 83 -6.18 9.84 1.98
C PHE A 83 -5.78 11.29 1.71
N GLY A 84 -5.02 11.56 0.65
CA GLY A 84 -4.69 12.92 0.26
C GLY A 84 -5.90 13.71 -0.23
N ALA A 85 -5.86 15.03 -0.10
CA ALA A 85 -6.82 15.92 -0.75
C ALA A 85 -6.83 15.69 -2.28
N ALA A 86 -7.93 16.04 -2.96
CA ALA A 86 -8.07 15.86 -4.40
C ALA A 86 -6.81 16.35 -5.17
N GLY A 87 -6.26 15.49 -6.02
CA GLY A 87 -4.98 15.70 -6.70
C GLY A 87 -3.74 15.26 -5.91
N GLY A 88 -3.89 14.65 -4.74
CA GLY A 88 -2.79 14.16 -3.91
C GLY A 88 -1.84 15.27 -3.47
N SER A 89 -2.29 16.53 -3.35
CA SER A 89 -1.40 17.64 -3.03
C SER A 89 -1.21 17.79 -1.51
N THR A 90 -0.29 17.00 -0.97
CA THR A 90 0.43 17.33 0.27
C THR A 90 1.92 17.20 -0.02
N VAL A 91 2.67 18.22 0.38
CA VAL A 91 4.11 18.37 0.16
C VAL A 91 4.83 17.29 0.95
N SER A 92 5.04 16.13 0.34
CA SER A 92 5.96 15.10 0.83
C SER A 92 7.36 15.45 0.33
N THR A 93 8.30 15.64 1.24
CA THR A 93 9.71 15.84 0.92
C THR A 93 10.37 14.47 0.73
N GLY A 94 10.50 14.03 -0.52
CA GLY A 94 11.42 12.95 -0.90
C GLY A 94 10.80 11.78 -1.67
N VAL A 95 9.53 11.45 -1.45
CA VAL A 95 8.86 10.32 -2.12
C VAL A 95 7.48 10.73 -2.60
N CYS A 96 7.08 10.27 -3.81
CA CYS A 96 5.78 10.59 -4.41
C CYS A 96 5.55 12.11 -4.50
N THR A 97 6.58 12.83 -4.94
CA THR A 97 6.55 14.30 -5.05
C THR A 97 5.57 14.73 -6.14
N GLY A 98 4.79 15.79 -5.88
CA GLY A 98 3.75 16.27 -6.79
C GLY A 98 2.40 15.58 -6.65
N ALA A 99 1.51 15.85 -7.61
CA ALA A 99 0.19 15.26 -7.69
C ALA A 99 0.30 13.79 -8.15
N VAL A 100 -0.33 12.87 -7.41
CA VAL A 100 -0.44 11.47 -7.86
C VAL A 100 -1.74 11.33 -8.65
N SER A 101 -1.69 11.70 -9.94
CA SER A 101 -2.86 11.75 -10.81
C SER A 101 -3.27 10.38 -11.36
N ASP A 102 -2.31 9.45 -11.46
CA ASP A 102 -2.53 8.12 -12.01
C ASP A 102 -2.31 7.03 -10.95
N GLY A 103 -3.08 5.95 -11.06
CA GLY A 103 -2.85 4.73 -10.28
C GLY A 103 -1.61 3.96 -10.73
N PHE A 104 -1.13 3.07 -9.87
CA PHE A 104 -0.04 2.15 -10.19
C PHE A 104 -0.47 1.11 -11.23
N ARG A 105 -0.23 1.41 -12.51
CA ARG A 105 -0.70 0.61 -13.66
C ARG A 105 0.32 0.46 -14.78
N TYR A 106 1.56 0.85 -14.53
CA TYR A 106 2.63 0.76 -15.52
C TYR A 106 3.66 -0.26 -15.05
N ILE A 107 3.98 -1.24 -15.88
CA ILE A 107 5.00 -2.25 -15.56
C ILE A 107 6.25 -1.92 -16.35
N GLY A 108 7.39 -1.89 -15.66
CA GLY A 108 8.72 -1.75 -16.25
C GLY A 108 9.54 -3.01 -16.06
N ILE A 109 10.51 -3.24 -16.94
CA ILE A 109 11.50 -4.32 -16.85
C ILE A 109 12.90 -3.78 -17.08
N GLY A 110 13.90 -4.45 -16.52
CA GLY A 110 15.30 -4.04 -16.58
C GLY A 110 16.24 -5.22 -16.32
N ASN A 111 17.52 -4.92 -16.19
CA ASN A 111 18.55 -5.95 -16.05
C ASN A 111 19.47 -5.80 -14.83
N TYR A 112 19.06 -5.02 -13.83
CA TYR A 112 19.80 -4.87 -12.59
C TYR A 112 19.58 -6.06 -11.63
N THR A 113 20.61 -6.41 -10.87
CA THR A 113 20.63 -7.63 -10.04
C THR A 113 20.63 -7.34 -8.55
N THR A 114 20.88 -6.10 -8.13
CA THR A 114 20.87 -5.76 -6.70
C THR A 114 19.47 -5.96 -6.14
N ALA A 115 19.42 -6.71 -5.03
CA ALA A 115 18.21 -7.03 -4.30
C ALA A 115 17.34 -5.80 -4.03
N VAL A 116 16.04 -6.04 -3.89
CA VAL A 116 15.05 -5.00 -3.62
C VAL A 116 15.34 -4.35 -2.26
N ASN A 117 15.25 -3.03 -2.19
CA ASN A 117 15.31 -2.25 -0.96
C ASN A 117 14.03 -1.42 -0.83
N GLY A 118 13.46 -1.31 0.37
CA GLY A 118 12.23 -0.55 0.63
C GLY A 118 12.29 0.94 0.24
N THR A 119 13.48 1.50 0.06
CA THR A 119 13.69 2.88 -0.41
C THR A 119 13.80 3.00 -1.92
N ASN A 120 13.74 1.91 -2.69
CA ASN A 120 13.81 2.01 -4.14
C ASN A 120 12.64 2.84 -4.68
N SER A 121 12.95 3.75 -5.61
CA SER A 121 11.97 4.59 -6.33
C SER A 121 12.00 4.34 -7.85
N MET A 122 12.93 3.51 -8.33
CA MET A 122 13.10 3.15 -9.73
C MET A 122 13.74 1.76 -9.86
N LEU A 123 13.72 1.21 -11.08
CA LEU A 123 14.56 0.06 -11.43
C LEU A 123 16.02 0.50 -11.53
N GLY A 124 16.94 -0.40 -11.20
CA GLY A 124 18.37 -0.06 -11.21
C GLY A 124 18.94 0.10 -12.61
N ASN A 125 18.40 -0.64 -13.60
CA ASN A 125 18.74 -0.47 -15.00
C ASN A 125 17.53 -0.79 -15.89
N GLU A 126 16.54 0.10 -15.88
CA GLU A 126 15.32 -0.01 -16.68
C GLU A 126 15.59 0.00 -18.19
N TYR A 127 14.91 -0.85 -18.95
CA TYR A 127 14.85 -0.75 -20.40
C TYR A 127 13.95 0.42 -20.83
N SER A 128 14.41 1.19 -21.82
CA SER A 128 13.67 2.37 -22.29
C SER A 128 14.01 2.73 -23.73
N ALA A 129 13.15 3.55 -24.34
CA ALA A 129 13.41 4.12 -25.67
C ALA A 129 14.71 4.94 -25.71
N ALA A 130 15.02 5.66 -24.62
CA ALA A 130 16.27 6.44 -24.51
C ALA A 130 17.53 5.57 -24.53
N LYS A 131 17.42 4.28 -24.17
CA LYS A 131 18.51 3.28 -24.25
C LYS A 131 18.47 2.47 -25.55
N GLY A 132 17.61 2.83 -26.52
CA GLY A 132 17.42 2.09 -27.76
C GLY A 132 16.61 0.80 -27.62
N VAL A 133 16.08 0.48 -26.44
CA VAL A 133 15.33 -0.75 -26.16
C VAL A 133 13.82 -0.48 -26.08
N THR A 134 13.28 0.15 -27.12
CA THR A 134 11.91 0.68 -27.14
C THR A 134 10.83 -0.38 -26.91
N SER A 135 11.00 -1.58 -27.48
CA SER A 135 10.02 -2.67 -27.38
C SER A 135 9.89 -3.29 -25.98
N LEU A 136 10.88 -3.06 -25.12
CA LEU A 136 10.89 -3.48 -23.72
C LEU A 136 10.71 -2.31 -22.74
N ALA A 137 10.41 -1.10 -23.26
CA ALA A 137 10.14 0.06 -22.42
C ALA A 137 8.86 -0.14 -21.59
N ARG A 138 8.81 0.54 -20.44
CA ARG A 138 7.65 0.55 -19.54
C ARG A 138 6.34 0.74 -20.28
N GLY A 139 5.32 -0.03 -19.93
CA GLY A 139 4.02 0.03 -20.59
C GLY A 139 2.84 -0.10 -19.63
N VAL A 140 1.68 0.38 -20.07
CA VAL A 140 0.41 0.22 -19.35
C VAL A 140 0.05 -1.25 -19.26
N ALA A 141 -0.29 -1.71 -18.07
CA ALA A 141 -0.77 -3.04 -17.80
C ALA A 141 -2.29 -3.14 -18.00
N THR A 142 -2.75 -4.29 -18.48
CA THR A 142 -4.15 -4.68 -18.36
C THR A 142 -4.45 -4.90 -16.89
N THR A 143 -5.50 -4.28 -16.37
CA THR A 143 -5.86 -4.31 -14.95
C THR A 143 -7.20 -5.01 -14.75
N THR A 144 -7.25 -5.95 -13.81
CA THR A 144 -8.51 -6.55 -13.34
C THR A 144 -8.60 -6.41 -11.83
N MET A 145 -9.81 -6.16 -11.34
CA MET A 145 -10.12 -5.96 -9.92
C MET A 145 -11.17 -6.97 -9.49
N THR A 146 -11.01 -7.54 -8.31
CA THR A 146 -12.03 -8.36 -7.65
C THR A 146 -12.28 -7.80 -6.26
N ASN A 147 -13.54 -7.52 -5.93
CA ASN A 147 -13.92 -7.01 -4.63
C ASN A 147 -13.84 -8.11 -3.57
N SER A 148 -13.52 -7.72 -2.33
CA SER A 148 -13.70 -8.60 -1.18
C SER A 148 -15.19 -8.94 -1.01
N THR A 149 -15.48 -10.16 -0.60
CA THR A 149 -16.84 -10.62 -0.27
C THR A 149 -17.25 -10.28 1.17
N GLY A 150 -16.40 -9.57 1.93
CA GLY A 150 -16.75 -8.99 3.23
C GLY A 150 -16.80 -9.99 4.41
N THR A 151 -16.12 -11.14 4.32
CA THR A 151 -16.08 -12.11 5.43
C THR A 151 -14.88 -11.86 6.32
N ASP A 152 -15.12 -11.37 7.54
CA ASP A 152 -14.08 -11.13 8.55
C ASP A 152 -13.27 -12.41 8.83
N GLY A 153 -11.94 -12.27 8.95
CA GLY A 153 -11.02 -13.38 9.25
C GLY A 153 -10.83 -14.39 8.11
N SER A 154 -11.43 -14.16 6.93
CA SER A 154 -11.24 -15.06 5.78
C SER A 154 -9.88 -14.85 5.12
N THR A 155 -9.18 -15.95 4.87
CA THR A 155 -7.94 -15.99 4.06
C THR A 155 -8.21 -15.83 2.56
N THR A 156 -9.47 -15.89 2.12
CA THR A 156 -9.86 -15.86 0.70
C THR A 156 -10.75 -14.67 0.34
N SER A 157 -11.26 -13.93 1.33
CA SER A 157 -12.08 -12.73 1.14
C SER A 157 -11.21 -11.47 1.24
N PHE A 158 -10.46 -11.17 0.20
CA PHE A 158 -9.64 -9.96 0.08
C PHE A 158 -9.91 -9.24 -1.24
N GLY A 159 -9.65 -7.94 -1.27
CA GLY A 159 -9.63 -7.21 -2.54
C GLY A 159 -8.44 -7.67 -3.35
N LYS A 160 -8.63 -8.02 -4.62
CA LYS A 160 -7.55 -8.48 -5.50
C LYS A 160 -7.41 -7.57 -6.70
N VAL A 161 -6.17 -7.21 -7.02
CA VAL A 161 -5.79 -6.50 -8.24
C VAL A 161 -4.81 -7.37 -9.01
N VAL A 162 -5.05 -7.58 -10.30
CA VAL A 162 -4.09 -8.24 -11.19
C VAL A 162 -3.73 -7.28 -12.32
N LEU A 163 -2.45 -6.98 -12.44
CA LEU A 163 -1.88 -6.12 -13.47
C LEU A 163 -0.92 -6.93 -14.34
N ALA A 164 -1.21 -7.07 -15.63
CA ALA A 164 -0.38 -7.83 -16.55
C ALA A 164 0.09 -7.00 -17.74
N LYS A 165 1.37 -7.14 -18.09
CA LYS A 165 1.96 -6.54 -19.30
C LYS A 165 2.83 -7.57 -20.01
N THR A 166 2.60 -7.75 -21.30
CA THR A 166 3.48 -8.49 -22.19
C THR A 166 4.40 -7.53 -22.94
N PHE A 167 5.70 -7.82 -22.86
CA PHE A 167 6.77 -7.18 -23.62
C PHE A 167 7.23 -8.15 -24.69
N THR A 168 7.30 -7.71 -25.94
CA THR A 168 7.79 -8.54 -27.05
C THR A 168 9.09 -7.94 -27.54
N SER A 169 10.19 -8.68 -27.44
CA SER A 169 11.49 -8.18 -27.88
C SER A 169 11.51 -8.04 -29.40
N SER A 170 11.84 -6.85 -29.87
CA SER A 170 12.13 -6.58 -31.29
C SER A 170 13.62 -6.27 -31.51
N GLN A 171 14.47 -6.62 -30.54
CA GLN A 171 15.88 -6.30 -30.53
C GLN A 171 16.67 -7.34 -31.32
N SER A 172 17.57 -6.90 -32.19
CA SER A 172 18.44 -7.81 -32.95
C SER A 172 19.36 -8.61 -32.03
N ALA A 173 19.83 -8.01 -30.94
CA ALA A 173 20.61 -8.68 -29.91
C ALA A 173 19.71 -9.14 -28.74
N SER A 174 20.01 -10.31 -28.19
CA SER A 174 19.30 -10.85 -27.02
C SER A 174 19.40 -9.88 -25.84
N GLN A 175 18.28 -9.71 -25.15
CA GLN A 175 18.16 -8.89 -23.94
C GLN A 175 18.09 -9.80 -22.72
N ILE A 176 18.68 -9.38 -21.62
CA ILE A 176 18.63 -10.11 -20.35
C ILE A 176 17.74 -9.32 -19.41
N VAL A 177 16.64 -9.91 -18.96
CA VAL A 177 15.76 -9.31 -17.97
C VAL A 177 16.05 -9.94 -16.60
N GLN A 178 16.23 -9.10 -15.58
CA GLN A 178 16.53 -9.53 -14.19
C GLN A 178 15.75 -8.74 -13.15
N GLU A 179 14.97 -7.74 -13.54
CA GLU A 179 14.10 -7.00 -12.63
C GLU A 179 12.81 -6.55 -13.29
N SER A 180 11.79 -6.34 -12.47
CA SER A 180 10.56 -5.66 -12.86
C SER A 180 10.05 -4.77 -11.72
N GLY A 181 9.24 -3.78 -12.06
CA GLY A 181 8.59 -2.91 -11.09
C GLY A 181 7.24 -2.43 -11.57
N LEU A 182 6.41 -2.02 -10.61
CA LEU A 182 5.08 -1.45 -10.83
C LEU A 182 5.10 0.05 -10.49
N PHE A 183 4.65 0.87 -11.43
CA PHE A 183 4.78 2.34 -11.42
C PHE A 183 3.45 3.03 -11.68
N ASN A 184 3.37 4.30 -11.31
CA ASN A 184 2.22 5.17 -11.56
C ASN A 184 2.42 6.13 -12.75
N THR A 185 3.45 5.93 -13.56
CA THR A 185 3.76 6.75 -14.74
C THR A 185 4.59 5.99 -15.75
N THR A 186 4.62 6.44 -17.01
CA THR A 186 5.54 5.95 -18.05
C THR A 186 6.93 6.57 -17.96
N SER A 187 7.08 7.71 -17.28
CA SER A 187 8.36 8.40 -17.18
C SER A 187 9.34 7.64 -16.29
N VAL A 188 10.55 7.46 -16.80
CA VAL A 188 11.66 6.86 -16.05
C VAL A 188 12.22 7.90 -15.07
N ALA A 189 12.57 7.48 -13.86
CA ALA A 189 13.11 8.29 -12.77
C ALA A 189 12.20 9.40 -12.18
N THR A 190 11.12 9.79 -12.86
CA THR A 190 10.10 10.70 -12.32
C THR A 190 8.82 9.91 -12.10
N GLY A 191 8.48 9.59 -10.84
CA GLY A 191 7.30 8.77 -10.53
C GLY A 191 7.36 8.10 -9.17
N GLY A 192 6.23 7.49 -8.80
CA GLY A 192 6.14 6.54 -7.69
C GLY A 192 6.37 5.11 -8.20
N MET A 193 7.16 4.34 -7.46
CA MET A 193 7.24 2.90 -7.61
C MET A 193 6.51 2.24 -6.44
N PHE A 194 5.57 1.35 -6.75
CA PHE A 194 4.80 0.62 -5.75
C PHE A 194 5.54 -0.63 -5.28
N ALA A 195 6.06 -1.40 -6.23
CA ALA A 195 6.74 -2.65 -5.98
C ALA A 195 7.88 -2.86 -6.97
N ARG A 196 8.87 -3.63 -6.55
CA ARG A 196 9.99 -4.07 -7.38
C ARG A 196 10.32 -5.52 -7.04
N GLN A 197 10.80 -6.28 -8.01
CA GLN A 197 11.37 -7.60 -7.77
C GLN A 197 12.55 -7.83 -8.70
N THR A 198 13.57 -8.51 -8.18
CA THR A 198 14.68 -9.06 -8.96
C THR A 198 14.51 -10.57 -9.12
N PHE A 199 14.94 -11.09 -10.26
CA PHE A 199 14.91 -12.52 -10.58
C PHE A 199 16.22 -12.92 -11.26
N THR A 200 16.47 -14.23 -11.34
CA THR A 200 17.56 -14.78 -12.15
C THR A 200 17.45 -14.34 -13.63
N SER A 201 18.50 -14.41 -14.43
CA SER A 201 18.45 -13.94 -15.82
C SER A 201 17.35 -14.62 -16.66
N ILE A 202 16.52 -13.81 -17.33
CA ILE A 202 15.60 -14.24 -18.41
C ILE A 202 16.18 -13.72 -19.72
N THR A 203 16.60 -14.62 -20.62
CA THR A 203 17.10 -14.22 -21.93
C THR A 203 15.96 -14.12 -22.93
N MET A 204 15.73 -12.92 -23.45
CA MET A 204 14.75 -12.63 -24.50
C MET A 204 15.46 -12.45 -25.84
N ASN A 205 15.21 -13.37 -26.77
CA ASN A 205 15.63 -13.24 -28.16
C ASN A 205 14.64 -12.37 -28.96
N ASN A 206 15.01 -11.98 -30.18
CA ASN A 206 14.08 -11.32 -31.09
C ASN A 206 12.82 -12.19 -31.31
N GLY A 207 11.64 -11.61 -31.12
CA GLY A 207 10.35 -12.28 -31.22
C GLY A 207 9.88 -12.97 -29.93
N ASP A 208 10.72 -13.15 -28.91
CA ASP A 208 10.28 -13.68 -27.62
C ASP A 208 9.38 -12.68 -26.90
N SER A 209 8.39 -13.19 -26.17
CA SER A 209 7.46 -12.40 -25.36
C SER A 209 7.56 -12.76 -23.88
N LEU A 210 7.76 -11.75 -23.03
CA LEU A 210 7.77 -11.86 -21.58
C LEU A 210 6.50 -11.20 -21.02
N THR A 211 5.63 -12.00 -20.42
CA THR A 211 4.50 -11.49 -19.64
C THR A 211 4.90 -11.36 -18.19
N VAL A 212 4.78 -10.15 -17.63
CA VAL A 212 4.92 -9.89 -16.20
C VAL A 212 3.55 -9.58 -15.63
N GLN A 213 3.19 -10.30 -14.55
CA GLN A 213 1.94 -10.13 -13.84
C GLN A 213 2.19 -9.82 -12.37
N TRP A 214 1.69 -8.69 -11.89
CA TRP A 214 1.65 -8.34 -10.48
C TRP A 214 0.25 -8.65 -9.93
N THR A 215 0.19 -9.47 -8.90
CA THR A 215 -1.03 -9.72 -8.12
C THR A 215 -0.91 -8.99 -6.79
N ILE A 216 -1.86 -8.11 -6.47
CA ILE A 216 -1.97 -7.39 -5.20
C ILE A 216 -3.21 -7.87 -4.47
N ASN A 217 -3.05 -8.26 -3.21
CA ASN A 217 -4.14 -8.60 -2.30
C ASN A 217 -4.22 -7.54 -1.21
N ILE A 218 -5.42 -7.04 -0.93
CA ILE A 218 -5.70 -6.00 0.07
C ILE A 218 -6.67 -6.58 1.10
N GLY A 219 -6.21 -6.67 2.35
CA GLY A 219 -6.92 -7.33 3.45
C GLY A 219 -6.70 -8.84 3.51
N GLY A 220 -7.39 -9.49 4.44
CA GLY A 220 -7.23 -10.91 4.76
C GLY A 220 -6.22 -11.18 5.89
N THR A 221 -6.24 -12.37 6.46
CA THR A 221 -5.21 -12.86 7.40
C THR A 221 -3.98 -13.33 6.61
N THR A 222 -2.78 -12.99 7.09
CA THR A 222 -1.48 -13.21 6.44
C THR A 222 -1.44 -14.41 5.48
N ASN A 223 -1.39 -14.13 4.18
CA ASN A 223 -1.15 -15.14 3.15
C ASN A 223 0.35 -15.43 3.11
N ALA A 224 0.86 -16.10 4.15
CA ALA A 224 2.18 -16.71 4.07
C ALA A 224 2.04 -17.87 3.08
N LEU A 225 2.76 -17.81 1.97
CA LEU A 225 3.07 -19.03 1.23
C LEU A 225 3.89 -19.89 2.20
N THR A 226 3.22 -20.83 2.86
CA THR A 226 3.90 -21.85 3.65
C THR A 226 4.74 -22.68 2.67
N PRO A 227 6.05 -22.86 2.93
CA PRO A 227 6.93 -23.62 2.06
C PRO A 227 6.49 -25.08 1.90
#